data_AF-A0A2A7MT28-F1
#
_entry.id   AF-A0A2A7MT28-F1
#
_cell.length_a   1.000
_cell.length_b   1.000
_cell.length_c   1.000
_cell.angle_alpha   90.00
_cell.angle_beta   90.00
_cell.angle_gamma   90.00
#
_symmetry.space_group_name_H-M   'P 1'
#
loop_
_entity.id
_entity.type
_entity.pdbx_description
1 polymer ?
#
loop_
_entity_poly.entity_id
_entity_poly.type
_entity_poly.pdbx_seq_one_letter_code
_entity_poly.pdbx_strand_id
1 'polypeptide(L)' 'MVDFTCSLPLPAAAERIVARGPSTSDATPEIAAALGDFVASGRSYPLDTSRPLGDSLEEAQRICCLTI' A
#
# COMPACT_ATOMS: atom_id res chain seq x y z
N MET A 1 -14.62 11.61 4.69
CA MET A 1 -13.21 11.20 4.85
C MET A 1 -13.07 9.83 4.24
N VAL A 2 -12.13 9.66 3.30
CA VAL A 2 -11.92 8.42 2.55
C VAL A 2 -10.59 7.85 3.03
N ASP A 3 -10.63 6.65 3.62
CA ASP A 3 -9.45 5.94 4.07
C ASP A 3 -9.17 4.77 3.13
N PHE A 4 -7.90 4.54 2.80
CA PHE A 4 -7.47 3.44 1.95
C PHE A 4 -6.60 2.46 2.73
N THR A 5 -6.79 1.17 2.49
CA THR A 5 -5.85 0.13 2.89
C THR A 5 -5.11 -0.34 1.65
N CYS A 6 -3.88 0.15 1.50
CA CYS A 6 -3.01 -0.25 0.40
C CYS A 6 -2.41 -1.63 0.66
N SER A 7 -2.54 -2.54 -0.30
CA SER A 7 -1.96 -3.88 -0.23
C SER A 7 -1.05 -4.17 -1.42
N LEU A 8 -0.09 -5.07 -1.21
CA LEU A 8 0.72 -5.70 -2.23
C LEU A 8 1.34 -6.99 -1.66
N PRO A 9 1.80 -7.92 -2.50
CA PRO A 9 2.53 -9.10 -2.03
C PRO A 9 3.80 -8.74 -1.25
N LEU A 10 4.08 -9.46 -0.16
CA LEU A 10 5.25 -9.24 0.68
C LEU A 10 6.59 -9.23 -0.10
N PRO A 11 6.85 -10.13 -1.07
CA PRO A 11 8.07 -10.07 -1.87
C PRO A 11 8.23 -8.74 -2.63
N ALA A 12 7.16 -8.24 -3.21
CA ALA A 12 7.16 -6.96 -3.92
C ALA A 12 7.36 -5.77 -2.95
N ALA A 13 6.85 -5.86 -1.72
CA ALA A 13 7.11 -4.87 -0.68
C ALA A 13 8.59 -4.85 -0.27
N ALA A 14 9.19 -6.02 -0.07
CA ALA A 14 10.62 -6.15 0.25
C ALA A 14 11.50 -5.54 -0.85
N GLU A 15 11.23 -5.83 -2.12
CA GLU A 15 11.95 -5.25 -3.26
C GLU A 15 11.87 -3.72 -3.27
N ARG A 16 10.67 -3.16 -3.06
CA ARG A 16 10.48 -1.70 -2.99
C ARG A 16 11.23 -1.06 -1.83
N ILE A 17 11.28 -1.75 -0.68
CA ILE A 17 12.03 -1.29 0.48
C ILE A 17 13.53 -1.22 0.17
N VAL A 18 14.09 -2.26 -0.47
CA VAL A 18 15.50 -2.30 -0.87
C VAL A 18 15.80 -1.20 -1.90
N ALA A 19 14.90 -0.98 -2.86
CA ALA A 19 15.09 0.00 -3.94
C ALA A 19 14.81 1.47 -3.52
N ARG A 20 14.30 1.72 -2.31
CA ARG A 20 13.81 3.05 -1.86
C ARG A 20 14.89 4.14 -1.83
N GLY A 21 16.16 3.78 -1.74
CA GLY A 21 17.26 4.72 -1.53
C GLY A 21 17.26 5.35 -0.12
N PRO A 22 18.09 6.39 0.13
CA PRO A 22 18.19 7.04 1.43
C PRO A 22 16.84 7.60 1.90
N SER A 23 16.45 7.25 3.11
CA SER A 23 15.14 7.59 3.70
C SER A 23 15.25 7.62 5.23
N THR A 24 14.38 8.39 5.88
CA THR A 24 14.20 8.37 7.35
C THR A 24 13.25 7.27 7.83
N SER A 25 12.70 6.47 6.91
CA SER A 25 11.83 5.34 7.26
C SER A 25 12.66 4.15 7.73
N ASP A 26 12.30 3.61 8.90
CA ASP A 26 12.89 2.39 9.47
C ASP A 26 12.47 1.11 8.74
N ALA A 27 11.64 1.19 7.68
CA ALA A 27 11.16 0.01 6.99
C ALA A 27 12.32 -0.76 6.35
N THR A 28 12.55 -1.99 6.82
CA THR A 28 13.44 -3.00 6.23
C THR A 28 12.62 -4.18 5.71
N PRO A 29 13.17 -5.04 4.81
CA PRO A 29 12.49 -6.25 4.37
C PRO A 29 12.09 -7.17 5.53
N GLU A 30 12.93 -7.26 6.56
CA GLU A 30 12.70 -8.08 7.75
C GLU A 30 11.55 -7.53 8.60
N ILE A 31 11.48 -6.20 8.76
CA ILE A 31 10.35 -5.55 9.46
C ILE A 31 9.05 -5.76 8.66
N ALA A 32 9.08 -5.62 7.33
CA ALA A 32 7.92 -5.90 6.50
C ALA A 32 7.47 -7.37 6.61
N ALA A 33 8.41 -8.32 6.63
CA ALA A 33 8.10 -9.74 6.81
C ALA A 33 7.48 -10.02 8.18
N ALA A 34 7.98 -9.40 9.24
CA ALA A 34 7.41 -9.52 10.58
C ALA A 34 5.98 -8.94 10.68
N LEU A 35 5.63 -8.00 9.80
CA LEU A 35 4.31 -7.36 9.75
C LEU A 35 3.37 -7.93 8.68
N GLY A 36 3.83 -8.85 7.83
CA GLY A 36 3.15 -9.23 6.58
C GLY A 36 1.76 -9.85 6.75
N ASP A 37 1.46 -10.42 7.92
CA ASP A 37 0.15 -11.01 8.24
C ASP A 37 -0.86 -10.00 8.81
N PHE A 38 -0.51 -8.70 8.82
CA PHE A 38 -1.39 -7.67 9.34
C PHE A 38 -2.56 -7.41 8.38
N VAL A 39 -3.75 -7.85 8.79
CA VAL A 39 -5.01 -7.46 8.14
C VAL A 39 -5.48 -6.16 8.76
N ALA A 40 -5.53 -5.08 7.97
CA ALA A 40 -6.06 -3.81 8.45
C ALA A 40 -7.52 -3.98 8.88
N SER A 41 -7.83 -3.64 10.13
CA SER A 41 -9.19 -3.60 10.66
C SER A 41 -9.73 -2.17 10.60
N GLY A 42 -10.85 -1.94 9.91
CA GLY A 42 -11.48 -0.62 9.85
C GLY A 42 -12.43 -0.45 8.66
N ARG A 43 -13.06 0.73 8.57
CA ARG A 43 -13.81 1.15 7.37
C ARG A 43 -12.85 1.87 6.43
N SER A 44 -12.11 1.12 5.63
CA SER A 44 -11.24 1.63 4.57
C SER A 44 -11.52 0.92 3.26
N TYR A 45 -11.23 1.59 2.14
CA TYR A 45 -11.30 0.99 0.82
C TYR A 45 -10.00 0.23 0.53
N PRO A 46 -10.07 -1.06 0.17
CA PRO A 46 -8.88 -1.79 -0.26
C PRO A 46 -8.35 -1.17 -1.56
N LEU A 47 -7.03 -1.02 -1.65
CA LEU A 47 -6.37 -0.55 -2.86
C LEU A 47 -5.17 -1.44 -3.17
N ASP A 48 -5.24 -2.21 -4.26
CA ASP A 48 -4.11 -3.02 -4.71
C ASP A 48 -3.07 -2.15 -5.43
N THR A 49 -1.93 -1.98 -4.76
CA THR A 49 -0.78 -1.20 -5.21
C THR A 49 0.33 -2.04 -5.84
N SER A 50 0.08 -3.34 -6.08
CA SER A 50 0.98 -4.20 -6.85
C SER A 50 0.95 -3.90 -8.36
N ARG A 51 -0.15 -3.29 -8.83
CA ARG A 51 -0.37 -2.85 -10.20
C ARG A 51 0.45 -1.59 -10.55
N PRO A 52 0.54 -1.22 -11.84
CA PRO A 52 1.04 0.08 -12.26
C PRO A 52 0.39 1.24 -11.48
N LEU A 53 1.16 2.31 -11.27
CA LEU A 53 0.70 3.47 -10.50
C LEU A 53 -0.59 4.08 -11.08
N GLY A 54 -0.70 4.16 -12.41
CA GLY A 54 -1.88 4.69 -13.10
C GLY A 54 -3.17 3.99 -12.68
N ASP A 55 -3.18 2.66 -12.68
CA ASP A 55 -4.34 1.84 -12.31
C ASP A 55 -4.79 2.10 -10.86
N SER A 56 -3.82 2.25 -9.95
CA SER A 56 -4.11 2.56 -8.54
C SER A 56 -4.70 3.97 -8.38
N LEU A 57 -4.19 4.94 -9.14
CA LEU A 57 -4.69 6.32 -9.12
C LEU A 57 -6.09 6.44 -9.70
N GLU A 58 -6.36 5.78 -10.83
CA GLU A 58 -7.69 5.77 -11.45
C GLU A 58 -8.75 5.14 -10.51
N GLU A 59 -8.39 4.08 -9.80
CA GLU A 59 -9.27 3.47 -8.80
C GLU A 59 -9.50 4.38 -7.60
N ALA A 60 -8.44 4.96 -7.02
CA ALA A 60 -8.56 5.90 -5.91
C ALA A 60 -9.40 7.13 -6.30
N GLN A 61 -9.21 7.67 -7.51
CA GLN A 61 -9.99 8.79 -8.03
C GLN A 61 -11.49 8.45 -8.13
N ARG A 62 -11.83 7.26 -8.67
CA ARG A 62 -13.23 6.81 -8.73
C ARG A 62 -13.85 6.74 -7.35
N ILE A 63 -13.17 6.16 -6.36
CA ILE A 63 -13.66 6.05 -4.98
C ILE A 63 -13.87 7.45 -4.37
N CYS A 64 -12.91 8.35 -4.54
CA CYS A 64 -13.03 9.73 -4.07
C CYS A 64 -14.23 10.46 -4.71
N CYS A 65 -14.45 10.33 -6.02
CA CYS A 65 -15.58 10.97 -6.69
C CYS A 65 -16.96 10.38 -6.32
N LEU A 66 -17.03 9.10 -5.96
CA LEU A 66 -18.27 8.43 -5.54
C LEU A 66 -18.67 8.69 -4.08
N THR A 67 -17.79 9.32 -3.30
CA THR A 67 -17.95 9.54 -1.86
C THR A 67 -18.09 11.01 -1.47
N ILE A 68 -18.26 11.88 -2.49
CA ILE A 68 -18.66 13.30 -2.40
C ILE A 68 -20.19 13.38 -2.42
#